data_AF-A0A838NVY8-F1
#
_entry.id   AF-A0A838NVY8-F1
#
_cell.length_a   1.000
_cell.length_b   1.000
_cell.length_c   1.000
_cell.angle_alpha   90.00
_cell.angle_beta   90.00
_cell.angle_gamma   90.00
#
_symmetry.space_group_name_H-M   'P 1'
#
loop_
_entity.id
_entity.type
_entity.pdbx_description
1 polymer ?
#
loop_
_entity_poly.entity_id
_entity_poly.type
_entity_poly.pdbx_seq_one_letter_code
_entity_poly.pdbx_strand_id
1 'polypeptide(L)'
;MKRTFIGDLTPKYRERVREILRSTGVFREDEITVALQVFDSAYGAPDGAHASDGAQNTPPATSDYFFLGAFTAEEELAGFACYGPTPGTDATYDLYWIAVDRAA
;
A
#
# COMPACT_ATOMS: atom_id res chain seq x y z
N MET A 1 25.98 0.23 -4.97
CA MET A 1 24.83 0.51 -4.09
C MET A 1 23.60 0.52 -4.99
N LYS A 2 22.61 -0.35 -4.77
CA LYS A 2 21.37 -0.29 -5.56
C LYS A 2 20.66 1.02 -5.19
N ARG A 3 20.24 1.79 -6.19
CA ARG A 3 19.53 3.04 -5.98
C ARG A 3 18.05 2.74 -5.76
N THR A 4 17.45 3.35 -4.76
CA THR A 4 16.02 3.24 -4.45
C THR A 4 15.41 4.63 -4.44
N PHE A 5 14.18 4.77 -4.92
CA PHE A 5 13.43 6.02 -4.87
C PHE A 5 12.00 5.79 -4.35
N ILE A 6 11.38 6.85 -3.82
CA ILE A 6 10.01 6.81 -3.32
C ILE A 6 9.05 7.27 -4.43
N GLY A 7 7.91 6.60 -4.57
CA GLY A 7 6.88 6.95 -5.55
C GLY A 7 5.49 6.44 -5.17
N ASP A 8 4.50 6.79 -5.99
CA ASP A 8 3.12 6.42 -5.80
C ASP A 8 2.86 4.96 -6.17
N LEU A 9 1.96 4.31 -5.41
CA LEU A 9 1.34 3.07 -5.84
C LEU A 9 0.07 3.37 -6.65
N THR A 10 -0.32 2.39 -7.46
CA THR A 10 -1.56 2.34 -8.24
C THR A 10 -2.16 0.94 -8.10
N PRO A 11 -3.41 0.70 -8.50
CA PRO A 11 -4.07 -0.61 -8.36
C PRO A 11 -3.26 -1.81 -8.88
N LYS A 12 -2.39 -1.61 -9.88
CA LYS A 12 -1.56 -2.68 -10.47
C LYS A 12 -0.61 -3.34 -9.48
N TYR A 13 -0.24 -2.66 -8.39
CA TYR A 13 0.72 -3.17 -7.40
C TYR A 13 0.09 -4.05 -6.32
N ARG A 14 -1.24 -4.24 -6.33
CA ARG A 14 -1.94 -5.05 -5.33
C ARG A 14 -1.34 -6.44 -5.13
N GLU A 15 -1.09 -7.16 -6.22
CA GLU A 15 -0.47 -8.49 -6.16
C GLU A 15 0.94 -8.43 -5.60
N ARG A 16 1.72 -7.41 -6.00
CA ARG A 16 3.08 -7.20 -5.51
C ARG A 16 3.13 -6.87 -4.02
N VAL A 17 2.17 -6.10 -3.50
CA VAL A 17 2.01 -5.85 -2.06
C VAL A 17 1.78 -7.16 -1.29
N ARG A 18 0.95 -8.07 -1.82
CA ARG A 18 0.74 -9.40 -1.22
C ARG A 18 2.04 -10.20 -1.18
N GLU A 19 2.78 -10.22 -2.28
CA GLU A 19 4.06 -10.94 -2.36
C GLU A 19 5.07 -10.42 -1.33
N ILE A 20 5.21 -9.10 -1.20
CA ILE A 20 6.09 -8.46 -0.22
C ILE A 20 5.68 -8.86 1.21
N LEU A 21 4.39 -8.76 1.55
CA LEU A 21 3.90 -9.14 2.86
C LEU A 21 4.18 -10.62 3.16
N ARG A 22 3.92 -11.52 2.21
CA ARG A 22 4.25 -12.95 2.34
C ARG A 22 5.74 -13.18 2.49
N SER A 23 6.58 -12.50 1.71
CA SER A 23 8.02 -12.71 1.72
C SER A 23 8.64 -12.35 3.07
N THR A 24 8.07 -11.40 3.81
CA THR A 24 8.55 -11.05 5.16
C THR A 24 8.55 -12.24 6.12
N GLY A 25 7.57 -13.15 6.00
CA GLY A 25 7.40 -14.33 6.85
C GLY A 25 6.87 -14.06 8.25
N VAL A 26 6.35 -12.85 8.52
CA VAL A 26 5.86 -12.46 9.86
C VAL A 26 4.34 -12.23 9.93
N PHE A 27 3.64 -12.24 8.80
CA PHE A 27 2.19 -12.07 8.72
C PHE A 27 1.47 -13.40 8.49
N ARG A 28 0.33 -13.58 9.17
CA ARG A 28 -0.64 -14.64 8.87
C ARG A 28 -1.45 -14.28 7.62
N GLU A 29 -2.06 -15.28 6.98
CA GLU A 29 -2.84 -15.08 5.74
C GLU A 29 -4.06 -14.16 5.93
N ASP A 30 -4.67 -14.14 7.12
CA ASP A 30 -5.74 -13.21 7.47
C ASP A 30 -5.24 -11.77 7.59
N GLU A 31 -4.07 -11.55 8.18
CA GLU A 31 -3.43 -10.22 8.26
C GLU A 31 -3.08 -9.69 6.87
N ILE A 32 -2.57 -10.54 5.98
CA ILE A 32 -2.31 -10.19 4.58
C ILE A 32 -3.61 -9.82 3.87
N THR A 33 -4.68 -10.58 4.12
CA THR A 33 -6.01 -10.28 3.57
C THR A 33 -6.50 -8.90 3.99
N VAL A 34 -6.35 -8.55 5.26
CA VAL A 34 -6.73 -7.22 5.79
C VAL A 34 -5.90 -6.12 5.12
N ALA A 35 -4.58 -6.28 4.99
CA ALA A 35 -3.73 -5.29 4.33
C ALA A 35 -4.16 -5.03 2.87
N LEU A 36 -4.58 -6.07 2.15
CA LEU A 36 -5.09 -5.93 0.79
C LEU A 36 -6.47 -5.28 0.73
N GLN A 37 -7.35 -5.55 1.69
CA GLN A 37 -8.63 -4.84 1.80
C GLN A 37 -8.42 -3.34 2.05
N VAL A 38 -7.44 -2.98 2.90
CA VAL A 38 -7.06 -1.58 3.12
C VAL A 38 -6.52 -0.96 1.83
N PHE A 39 -5.65 -1.67 1.09
CA PHE A 39 -5.19 -1.24 -0.23
C PHE A 39 -6.35 -1.02 -1.21
N ASP A 40 -7.28 -1.98 -1.29
CA ASP A 40 -8.46 -1.91 -2.16
C ASP A 40 -9.39 -0.76 -1.76
N SER A 41 -9.49 -0.40 -0.48
CA SER A 41 -10.26 0.76 -0.02
C SER A 41 -9.64 2.11 -0.46
N ALA A 42 -8.32 2.17 -0.59
CA ALA A 42 -7.60 3.37 -1.02
C ALA A 42 -7.62 3.56 -2.55
N TYR A 43 -7.60 2.46 -3.30
CA TYR A 43 -7.39 2.46 -4.75
C TYR A 43 -8.59 1.93 -5.57
N GLY A 44 -9.63 1.44 -4.91
CA GLY A 44 -10.76 0.75 -5.52
C GLY A 44 -10.51 -0.76 -5.65
N ALA A 45 -11.55 -1.57 -5.43
CA ALA A 45 -11.44 -3.01 -5.63
C ALA A 45 -11.29 -3.36 -7.12
N PRO A 46 -10.56 -4.44 -7.47
CA PRO A 46 -10.37 -4.87 -8.86
C PRO A 46 -11.68 -5.11 -9.64
N ASP A 47 -12.78 -5.42 -8.96
CA ASP A 47 -14.09 -5.70 -9.57
C ASP A 47 -15.08 -4.51 -9.48
N GLY A 48 -14.62 -3.31 -9.10
CA GLY A 48 -15.46 -2.10 -9.02
C GLY A 48 -16.45 -2.07 -7.85
N ALA A 49 -16.51 -3.12 -7.03
CA ALA A 49 -17.23 -3.11 -5.76
C ALA A 49 -16.49 -2.18 -4.79
N HIS A 50 -17.09 -1.02 -4.46
CA HIS A 50 -16.52 0.04 -3.62
C HIS A 50 -15.54 1.01 -4.31
N ALA A 51 -15.61 1.19 -5.62
CA ALA A 51 -14.94 2.32 -6.26
C ALA A 51 -15.47 3.64 -5.65
N SER A 52 -14.60 4.39 -4.96
CA SER A 52 -14.82 5.82 -4.74
C SER A 52 -14.96 6.49 -6.10
N ASP A 53 -15.88 7.44 -6.24
CA ASP A 53 -16.20 8.13 -7.49
C ASP A 53 -14.92 8.60 -8.24
N GLY A 54 -14.48 7.80 -9.22
CA GLY A 54 -13.31 8.09 -10.06
C GLY A 54 -12.21 7.04 -9.93
N ALA A 55 -12.00 6.27 -11.00
CA ALA A 55 -10.80 5.46 -11.21
C ALA A 55 -9.59 6.40 -11.38
N GLN A 56 -9.05 6.86 -10.26
CA GLN A 56 -7.85 7.68 -10.22
C GLN A 56 -6.67 6.75 -9.90
N ASN A 57 -5.57 6.86 -10.65
CA ASN A 57 -4.33 6.11 -10.39
C ASN A 57 -3.64 6.49 -9.05
N THR A 58 -4.28 7.34 -8.25
CA THR A 58 -3.80 7.90 -6.99
C THR A 58 -5.00 7.91 -6.04
N PRO A 59 -4.86 7.54 -4.75
CA PRO A 59 -5.97 7.60 -3.81
C PRO A 59 -6.52 9.03 -3.77
N PRO A 60 -7.84 9.23 -3.64
CA PRO A 60 -8.39 10.55 -3.44
C PRO A 60 -7.76 11.18 -2.18
N ALA A 61 -7.62 12.51 -2.15
CA ALA A 61 -7.13 13.24 -0.99
C ALA A 61 -7.97 13.01 0.29
N THR A 62 -9.18 12.45 0.11
CA THR A 62 -10.11 12.08 1.18
C THR A 62 -10.01 10.61 1.61
N SER A 63 -9.05 9.84 1.10
CA SER A 63 -8.83 8.47 1.56
C SER A 63 -8.32 8.45 2.99
N ASP A 64 -8.83 7.54 3.81
CA ASP A 64 -8.36 7.31 5.17
C ASP A 64 -7.01 6.55 5.22
N TYR A 65 -6.52 6.09 4.07
CA TYR A 65 -5.29 5.30 3.95
C TYR A 65 -4.40 5.79 2.81
N PHE A 66 -3.15 6.07 3.14
CA PHE A 66 -2.11 6.50 2.22
C PHE A 66 -1.06 5.42 2.05
N PHE A 67 -0.54 5.30 0.84
CA PHE A 67 0.50 4.34 0.49
C PHE A 67 1.69 5.04 -0.16
N LEU A 68 2.90 4.63 0.21
CA LEU A 68 4.16 5.05 -0.39
C LEU A 68 4.96 3.82 -0.81
N GLY A 69 5.49 3.82 -2.02
CA GLY A 69 6.30 2.73 -2.56
C GLY A 69 7.77 3.08 -2.57
N ALA A 70 8.61 2.10 -2.26
CA ALA A 70 10.05 2.15 -2.51
C ALA A 70 10.36 1.31 -3.75
N PHE A 71 10.94 1.94 -4.77
CA PHE A 71 11.19 1.34 -6.08
C PHE A 71 12.69 1.20 -6.34
N THR A 72 13.11 0.07 -6.92
CA THR A 72 14.49 -0.12 -7.39
C THR A 72 14.76 0.73 -8.63
N ALA A 73 16.03 0.78 -9.07
CA ALA A 73 16.40 1.48 -10.30
C ALA A 73 15.73 0.90 -11.56
N GLU A 74 15.28 -0.35 -11.49
CA GLU A 74 14.53 -1.08 -12.52
C GLU A 74 13.00 -0.87 -12.39
N GLU A 75 12.57 0.05 -11.52
CA GLU A 75 11.16 0.38 -11.26
C GLU A 75 10.33 -0.75 -10.61
N GLU A 76 11.02 -1.71 -10.01
CA GLU A 76 10.38 -2.79 -9.24
C GLU A 76 10.03 -2.32 -7.83
N LEU A 77 8.82 -2.63 -7.37
CA LEU A 77 8.41 -2.33 -6.00
C LEU A 77 9.18 -3.25 -5.02
N ALA A 78 10.10 -2.65 -4.27
CA ALA A 78 10.95 -3.29 -3.29
C ALA A 78 10.32 -3.28 -1.88
N GLY A 79 9.40 -2.37 -1.61
CA GLY A 79 8.72 -2.25 -0.33
C GLY A 79 7.68 -1.13 -0.34
N PHE A 80 6.88 -1.04 0.72
CA PHE A 80 5.89 0.01 0.87
C PHE A 80 5.69 0.42 2.34
N ALA A 81 5.09 1.59 2.53
CA ALA A 81 4.52 2.03 3.80
C ALA A 81 3.03 2.33 3.61
N CYS A 82 2.22 2.02 4.64
CA CYS A 82 0.80 2.34 4.72
C CYS A 82 0.53 3.07 6.03
N TYR A 83 -0.10 4.25 5.96
CA TYR A 83 -0.38 5.11 7.09
C TYR A 83 -1.63 5.94 6.83
N GLY A 84 -2.21 6.56 7.87
CA GLY A 84 -3.42 7.37 7.71
C GLY A 84 -3.68 8.26 8.92
N PRO A 85 -4.59 9.23 8.81
CA PRO A 85 -4.94 10.10 9.93
C PRO A 85 -5.64 9.30 11.03
N THR A 86 -5.30 9.59 12.29
CA THR A 86 -5.97 8.98 13.45
C THR A 86 -7.34 9.65 13.65
N PRO A 87 -8.47 8.90 13.62
CA PRO A 87 -9.80 9.47 13.74
C PRO A 87 -10.01 10.30 15.01
N GLY A 88 -10.63 11.48 14.88
CA GLY A 88 -10.94 12.36 16.01
C GLY A 88 -9.74 13.11 16.60
N THR A 89 -8.62 13.15 15.88
CA THR A 89 -7.41 13.89 16.27
C THR A 89 -7.10 15.01 15.30
N ASP A 90 -6.31 15.99 15.75
CA ASP A 90 -5.70 16.98 14.87
C ASP A 90 -4.25 16.58 14.58
N ALA A 91 -3.89 16.54 13.30
CA ALA A 91 -2.54 16.25 12.80
C ALA A 91 -1.84 15.01 13.40
N THR A 92 -2.59 14.00 13.87
CA THR A 92 -2.03 12.71 14.33
C THR A 92 -2.25 11.64 13.28
N TYR A 93 -1.25 10.79 13.10
CA TYR A 93 -1.25 9.75 12.08
C TYR A 93 -0.75 8.44 12.66
N ASP A 94 -1.36 7.36 12.21
CA ASP A 94 -0.95 6.00 12.54
C ASP A 94 -0.19 5.41 11.35
N LEU A 95 0.98 4.84 11.65
CA LEU A 95 1.73 4.03 10.70
C LEU A 95 1.32 2.57 10.89
N TYR A 96 0.54 2.06 9.95
CA TYR A 96 -0.03 0.72 10.06
C TYR A 96 0.93 -0.37 9.58
N TRP A 97 1.57 -0.17 8.42
CA TRP A 97 2.54 -1.13 7.87
C TRP A 97 3.76 -0.43 7.29
N ILE A 98 4.93 -1.04 7.49
CA ILE A 98 6.11 -0.89 6.63
C ILE A 98 6.58 -2.31 6.32
N ALA A 99 6.63 -2.66 5.03
CA ALA A 99 7.09 -3.97 4.60
C ALA A 99 8.07 -3.82 3.43
N VAL A 100 9.15 -4.58 3.48
CA VAL A 100 10.20 -4.60 2.46
C VAL A 100 10.41 -6.05 2.05
N ASP A 101 10.52 -6.29 0.74
CA ASP A 101 10.83 -7.61 0.22
C ASP A 101 12.20 -8.05 0.73
N ARG A 102 12.28 -9.27 1.24
CA ARG A 102 13.55 -9.84 1.72
C ARG A 102 14.58 -10.03 0.59
N ALA A 103 14.12 -10.08 -0.65
CA ALA A 103 14.98 -10.27 -1.83
C ALA A 103 15.45 -8.97 -2.50
N ALA A 104 14.98 -7.80 -2.04
CA ALA A 104 15.29 -6.50 -2.64
C ALA A 104 16.80 -6.13 -2.58
#